data_AF-A0ABD2ZIY6-F1
#
_entry.id   AF-A0ABD2ZIY6-F1
#
_cell.length_a   1.000
_cell.length_b   1.000
_cell.length_c   1.000
_cell.angle_alpha   90.00
_cell.angle_beta   90.00
_cell.angle_gamma   90.00
#
_symmetry.space_group_name_H-M   'P 1'
#
loop_
_entity.id
_entity.type
_entity.pdbx_description
1 polymer ?
#
loop_
_entity_poly.entity_id
_entity_poly.type
_entity_poly.pdbx_seq_one_letter_code
_entity_poly.pdbx_strand_id
1 'polypeptide(L)'
;MVSANGGINQQRVAICNAVAVARLLNATLVIPSFMYSSVWRDTSQFGDIYQEDHFINYLKLDVRIVKELPKELKSLDLDAIGSVVSDADILKEAKPGFYKKHILHILHRNRVAHFVGFGNRLASDPIPFKVQM
;
A
#
# COMPACT_ATOMS: atom_id res chain seq x y z
N MET A 1 1.83 -2.22 4.67
CA MET A 1 1.02 -1.02 4.99
C MET A 1 1.32 0.05 3.95
N VAL A 2 0.39 0.98 3.70
CA VAL A 2 0.58 2.09 2.76
C VAL A 2 0.18 3.42 3.41
N SER A 3 1.00 4.44 3.24
CA SER A 3 0.69 5.84 3.54
C SER A 3 0.66 6.64 2.24
N ALA A 4 -0.54 7.09 1.85
CA ALA A 4 -0.73 7.84 0.62
C ALA A 4 -0.62 9.34 0.89
N ASN A 5 0.00 10.07 -0.03
CA ASN A 5 0.12 11.53 0.02
C ASN A 5 -0.66 12.18 -1.11
N GLY A 6 -0.77 13.51 -1.04
CA GLY A 6 -1.39 14.31 -2.09
C GLY A 6 -2.92 14.39 -1.99
N GLY A 7 -3.55 14.86 -3.06
CA GLY A 7 -5.00 15.05 -3.12
C GLY A 7 -5.78 13.74 -3.36
N ILE A 8 -7.10 13.80 -3.30
CA ILE A 8 -8.00 12.63 -3.38
C ILE A 8 -7.73 11.71 -4.59
N ASN A 9 -7.42 12.29 -5.75
CA ASN A 9 -7.09 11.52 -6.95
C ASN A 9 -5.80 10.70 -6.80
N GLN A 10 -4.78 11.26 -6.13
CA GLN A 10 -3.51 10.57 -5.88
C GLN A 10 -3.69 9.49 -4.82
N GLN A 11 -4.47 9.76 -3.76
CA GLN A 11 -4.83 8.78 -2.75
C GLN A 11 -5.58 7.59 -3.36
N ARG A 12 -6.56 7.83 -4.24
CA ARG A 12 -7.29 6.76 -4.93
C ARG A 12 -6.38 5.84 -5.73
N VAL A 13 -5.44 6.41 -6.50
CA VAL A 13 -4.46 5.61 -7.26
C VAL A 13 -3.58 4.80 -6.32
N ALA A 14 -3.13 5.40 -5.22
CA ALA A 14 -2.33 4.70 -4.22
C ALA A 14 -3.06 3.50 -3.61
N ILE A 15 -4.35 3.66 -3.29
CA ILE A 15 -5.19 2.57 -2.78
C ILE A 15 -5.29 1.44 -3.82
N CYS A 16 -5.62 1.76 -5.07
CA CYS A 16 -5.72 0.77 -6.15
C CYS A 16 -4.42 -0.01 -6.32
N ASN A 17 -3.28 0.69 -6.37
CA ASN A 17 -1.97 0.07 -6.51
C ASN A 17 -1.62 -0.79 -5.29
N ALA A 18 -1.96 -0.34 -4.08
CA ALA A 18 -1.72 -1.10 -2.84
C ALA A 18 -2.46 -2.44 -2.85
N VAL A 19 -3.73 -2.43 -3.27
CA VAL A 19 -4.53 -3.65 -3.38
C VAL A 19 -3.95 -4.57 -4.45
N ALA A 20 -3.60 -4.04 -5.62
CA ALA A 20 -3.01 -4.84 -6.70
C ALA A 20 -1.67 -5.47 -6.30
N VAL A 21 -0.79 -4.73 -5.61
CA VAL A 21 0.48 -5.26 -5.09
C VAL A 21 0.25 -6.30 -4.00
N ALA A 22 -0.67 -6.07 -3.07
CA ALA A 22 -1.01 -7.04 -2.04
C ALA A 22 -1.51 -8.36 -2.66
N ARG A 23 -2.40 -8.27 -3.66
CA ARG A 23 -2.86 -9.43 -4.44
C ARG A 23 -1.72 -10.13 -5.17
N LEU A 24 -0.88 -9.37 -5.87
CA LEU A 24 0.27 -9.89 -6.63
C LEU A 24 1.24 -10.69 -5.75
N LEU A 25 1.44 -10.24 -4.51
CA LEU A 25 2.37 -10.85 -3.55
C LEU A 25 1.69 -11.83 -2.59
N ASN A 26 0.37 -12.06 -2.73
CA ASN A 26 -0.43 -12.82 -1.78
C ASN A 26 -0.22 -12.35 -0.33
N ALA A 27 -0.12 -11.03 -0.14
CA ALA A 27 0.17 -10.39 1.13
C ALA A 27 -1.10 -9.82 1.77
N THR A 28 -1.05 -9.64 3.10
CA THR A 28 -2.11 -8.92 3.82
C THR A 28 -1.92 -7.42 3.66
N LEU A 29 -2.97 -6.71 3.27
CA LEU A 29 -3.00 -5.26 3.23
C LEU A 29 -3.48 -4.73 4.58
N VAL A 30 -2.78 -3.72 5.11
CA VAL A 30 -3.29 -2.91 6.22
C VAL A 30 -4.04 -1.73 5.60
N ILE A 31 -5.19 -1.33 6.15
CA ILE A 31 -5.95 -0.16 5.71
C ILE A 31 -4.99 1.02 5.46
N PRO A 32 -5.03 1.65 4.27
CA PRO A 32 -4.16 2.76 3.96
C PRO A 32 -4.37 3.93 4.93
N SER A 33 -3.28 4.62 5.28
CA SER A 33 -3.32 5.89 6.00
C SER A 33 -3.10 7.05 5.03
N PHE A 34 -3.66 8.22 5.33
CA PHE A 34 -3.47 9.41 4.52
C PHE A 34 -2.55 10.39 5.23
N MET A 35 -1.50 10.79 4.54
CA MET A 35 -0.58 11.80 5.03
C MET A 35 -1.24 13.18 4.96
N TYR A 36 -1.02 13.98 5.99
CA TYR A 36 -1.46 15.37 6.01
C TYR A 36 -0.94 16.12 4.77
N SER A 37 -1.84 16.81 4.08
CA SER A 37 -1.46 17.68 2.96
C SER A 37 -1.46 19.14 3.42
N SER A 38 -0.30 19.79 3.36
CA SER A 38 -0.19 21.23 3.64
C SER A 38 -0.92 22.10 2.61
N VAL A 39 -1.08 21.61 1.38
CA VAL A 39 -1.75 22.30 0.28
C VAL A 39 -3.27 22.31 0.49
N TRP A 40 -3.84 21.15 0.81
CA TRP A 40 -5.30 20.99 0.98
C TRP A 40 -5.76 21.21 2.43
N ARG A 41 -4.81 21.27 3.39
CA ARG A 41 -5.07 21.31 4.84
C ARG A 41 -6.00 20.20 5.31
N ASP A 42 -5.92 19.05 4.64
CA ASP A 42 -6.80 17.91 4.88
C ASP A 42 -6.15 16.97 5.90
N THR A 43 -6.90 16.68 6.96
CA THR A 43 -6.53 15.75 8.04
C THR A 43 -7.31 14.44 7.97
N SER A 44 -8.24 14.31 7.02
CA SER A 44 -9.10 13.14 6.86
C SER A 44 -8.27 11.88 6.70
N GLN A 45 -8.65 10.84 7.41
CA GLN A 45 -8.11 9.49 7.26
C GLN A 45 -9.05 8.64 6.41
N PHE A 46 -8.61 7.41 6.10
CA PHE A 46 -9.35 6.51 5.21
C PHE A 46 -10.81 6.32 5.63
N GLY A 47 -11.06 6.09 6.92
CA GLY A 47 -12.42 5.91 7.45
C GLY A 47 -13.32 7.15 7.41
N ASP A 48 -12.75 8.35 7.28
CA ASP A 48 -13.52 9.59 7.14
C ASP A 48 -14.09 9.76 5.72
N ILE A 49 -13.47 9.10 4.73
CA ILE A 49 -13.82 9.22 3.31
C ILE A 49 -14.47 7.92 2.78
N TYR A 50 -13.99 6.77 3.23
CA TYR A 50 -14.40 5.45 2.75
C TYR A 50 -15.01 4.60 3.88
N GLN A 51 -16.06 3.83 3.55
CA GLN A 51 -16.63 2.86 4.48
C GLN A 51 -15.70 1.65 4.63
N GLU A 52 -14.89 1.61 5.70
CA GLU A 52 -13.87 0.59 5.93
C GLU A 52 -14.40 -0.85 5.84
N ASP A 53 -15.51 -1.13 6.53
CA ASP A 53 -16.05 -2.49 6.57
C ASP A 53 -16.59 -2.91 5.21
N HIS A 54 -17.15 -1.97 4.43
CA HIS A 54 -17.56 -2.25 3.05
C HIS A 54 -16.34 -2.54 2.18
N PHE A 55 -15.28 -1.73 2.28
CA PHE A 55 -14.02 -1.93 1.54
C PHE A 55 -13.38 -3.28 1.82
N ILE A 56 -13.28 -3.66 3.10
CA ILE A 56 -12.74 -4.96 3.54
C ILE A 56 -13.61 -6.10 3.01
N ASN A 57 -14.94 -6.00 3.15
CA ASN A 57 -15.85 -7.06 2.75
C ASN A 57 -15.93 -7.23 1.23
N TYR A 58 -15.83 -6.15 0.47
CA TYR A 58 -15.86 -6.16 -0.98
C TYR A 58 -14.63 -6.90 -1.54
N LEU A 59 -13.44 -6.64 -0.98
CA LEU A 59 -12.17 -7.20 -1.46
C LEU A 59 -11.76 -8.53 -0.81
N LYS A 60 -12.58 -9.08 0.10
CA LYS A 60 -12.20 -10.25 0.93
C LYS A 60 -11.81 -11.50 0.15
N LEU A 61 -12.31 -11.66 -1.08
CA LEU A 61 -11.99 -12.79 -1.97
C LEU A 61 -10.67 -12.58 -2.74
N ASP A 62 -10.21 -11.34 -2.85
CA ASP A 62 -9.04 -10.96 -3.64
C ASP A 62 -7.82 -10.70 -2.78
N VAL A 63 -7.99 -10.03 -1.63
CA VAL A 63 -6.92 -9.62 -0.72
C VAL A 63 -7.41 -9.68 0.73
N ARG A 64 -6.58 -10.25 1.61
CA ARG A 64 -6.82 -10.13 3.06
C ARG A 64 -6.49 -8.71 3.52
N ILE A 65 -7.46 -8.02 4.10
CA ILE A 65 -7.29 -6.67 4.63
C ILE A 65 -7.49 -6.67 6.15
N VAL A 66 -6.60 -5.98 6.87
CA VAL A 66 -6.70 -5.74 8.32
C VAL A 66 -6.70 -4.24 8.60
N LYS A 67 -7.40 -3.82 9.66
CA LYS A 67 -7.48 -2.39 10.02
C LYS A 67 -6.15 -1.83 10.50
N GLU A 68 -5.34 -2.67 11.15
CA GLU A 68 -4.10 -2.23 11.79
C GLU A 68 -3.02 -3.30 11.76
N LEU A 69 -1.77 -2.87 11.90
CA LEU A 69 -0.64 -3.77 12.11
C LEU A 69 -0.77 -4.51 13.45
N PRO A 70 -0.30 -5.77 13.54
CA PRO A 70 -0.09 -6.46 14.81
C PRO A 70 0.74 -5.60 15.78
N LYS A 71 0.42 -5.67 17.08
CA LYS A 71 1.04 -4.83 18.12
C LYS A 71 2.56 -4.93 18.12
N GLU A 72 3.09 -6.12 17.86
CA GLU A 72 4.53 -6.40 17.85
C GLU A 72 5.25 -5.67 16.69
N LEU A 73 4.55 -5.42 15.58
CA LEU A 73 5.09 -4.70 14.42
C LEU A 73 4.88 -3.19 14.55
N LYS A 74 3.84 -2.74 15.25
CA LYS A 74 3.59 -1.31 15.52
C LYS A 74 4.67 -0.66 16.38
N SER A 75 5.31 -1.42 17.26
CA SER A 75 6.36 -0.92 18.16
C SER A 75 7.75 -0.88 17.51
N LEU A 76 7.89 -1.36 16.27
CA LEU A 76 9.18 -1.36 15.57
C LEU A 76 9.41 -0.04 14.85
N ASP A 77 10.65 0.41 14.83
CA ASP A 77 11.10 1.42 13.90
C ASP A 77 11.27 0.79 12.51
N LEU A 78 10.25 0.97 11.65
CA LEU A 78 10.21 0.38 10.33
C LEU A 78 11.30 0.92 9.40
N ASP A 79 11.76 2.16 9.63
CA ASP A 79 12.83 2.76 8.83
C ASP A 79 14.18 2.15 9.22
N ALA A 80 14.46 2.06 10.52
CA ALA A 80 15.70 1.48 11.03
C ALA A 80 15.93 0.01 10.61
N ILE A 81 14.85 -0.75 10.41
CA ILE A 81 14.93 -2.15 9.94
C ILE A 81 14.89 -2.29 8.40
N GLY A 82 14.83 -1.18 7.66
CA GLY A 82 14.76 -1.19 6.19
C GLY A 82 13.43 -1.75 5.64
N SER A 83 12.33 -1.46 6.33
CA SER A 83 10.97 -1.87 5.94
C SER A 83 10.20 -0.75 5.23
N VAL A 84 10.67 0.50 5.33
CA VAL A 84 10.10 1.64 4.60
C VAL A 84 10.54 1.61 3.14
N VAL A 85 9.59 1.81 2.23
CA VAL A 85 9.81 1.90 0.79
C VAL A 85 9.13 3.17 0.30
N SER A 86 9.94 4.15 -0.07
CA SER A 86 9.49 5.45 -0.55
C SER A 86 9.31 5.45 -2.07
N ASP A 87 8.83 6.58 -2.58
CA ASP A 87 8.71 6.81 -4.01
C ASP A 87 10.07 7.03 -4.70
N ALA A 88 11.15 7.27 -3.95
CA ALA A 88 12.53 7.26 -4.45
C ALA A 88 13.05 5.83 -4.71
N ASP A 89 12.56 4.84 -3.95
CA ASP A 89 13.00 3.45 -4.03
C ASP A 89 12.35 2.68 -5.18
N ILE A 90 11.21 3.18 -5.69
CA ILE A 90 10.42 2.53 -6.73
C ILE A 90 10.44 3.37 -8.00
N LEU A 91 11.03 2.81 -9.06
CA LEU A 91 10.96 3.40 -10.39
C LEU A 91 9.48 3.65 -10.78
N LYS A 92 9.20 4.77 -11.43
CA LYS A 92 7.86 5.03 -11.98
C LYS A 92 7.46 3.86 -12.87
N GLU A 93 6.21 3.42 -12.75
CA GLU A 93 5.69 2.26 -13.49
C GLU A 93 6.60 1.02 -13.32
N ALA A 94 6.94 0.67 -12.08
CA ALA A 94 7.69 -0.54 -11.81
C ALA A 94 6.88 -1.78 -12.20
N LYS A 95 7.53 -2.71 -12.91
CA LYS A 95 6.92 -3.96 -13.36
C LYS A 95 6.67 -4.91 -12.18
N PRO A 96 5.72 -5.87 -12.29
CA PRO A 96 5.46 -6.87 -11.24
C PRO A 96 6.71 -7.63 -10.73
N GLY A 97 7.70 -7.85 -11.60
CA GLY A 97 8.96 -8.49 -11.23
C GLY A 97 9.76 -7.73 -10.17
N PHE A 98 9.69 -6.39 -10.15
CA PHE A 98 10.31 -5.57 -9.10
C PHE A 98 9.70 -5.89 -7.74
N TYR A 99 8.37 -5.89 -7.64
CA TYR A 99 7.66 -6.18 -6.40
C TYR A 99 7.95 -7.60 -5.90
N LYS A 100 7.93 -8.59 -6.80
CA LYS A 100 8.25 -9.98 -6.44
C LYS A 100 9.69 -10.16 -5.96
N LYS A 101 10.65 -9.39 -6.48
CA LYS A 101 12.05 -9.52 -6.11
C LYS A 101 12.40 -8.74 -4.84
N HIS A 102 12.01 -7.46 -4.80
CA HIS A 102 12.47 -6.53 -3.77
C HIS A 102 11.50 -6.47 -2.58
N ILE A 103 10.21 -6.31 -2.84
CA ILE A 103 9.21 -6.13 -1.78
C ILE A 103 8.96 -7.46 -1.07
N LEU A 104 8.87 -8.56 -1.81
CA LEU A 104 8.70 -9.88 -1.20
C LEU A 104 9.88 -10.24 -0.30
N HIS A 105 11.11 -9.84 -0.66
CA HIS A 105 12.28 -10.03 0.18
C HIS A 105 12.16 -9.26 1.51
N ILE A 106 11.72 -7.99 1.46
CA ILE A 106 11.46 -7.19 2.68
C ILE A 106 10.37 -7.85 3.53
N LEU A 107 9.26 -8.31 2.92
CA LEU A 107 8.18 -8.99 3.63
C LEU A 107 8.65 -10.29 4.30
N HIS A 108 9.51 -11.09 3.66
CA HIS A 108 10.04 -12.31 4.29
C HIS A 108 10.99 -12.01 5.45
N ARG A 109 11.82 -10.97 5.32
CA ARG A 109 12.81 -10.62 6.35
C ARG A 109 12.19 -9.90 7.55
N ASN A 110 11.35 -8.91 7.28
CA ASN A 110 10.86 -7.94 8.27
C ASN A 110 9.38 -8.13 8.61
N ARG A 111 8.67 -9.05 7.92
CA ARG A 111 7.22 -9.34 8.06
C ARG A 111 6.28 -8.20 7.66
N VAL A 112 6.82 -7.01 7.42
CA VAL A 112 6.09 -5.82 6.97
C VAL A 112 6.93 -5.08 5.95
N ALA A 113 6.23 -4.44 5.00
CA ALA A 113 6.76 -3.42 4.12
C ALA A 113 5.81 -2.22 4.20
N HIS A 114 6.36 -1.02 4.43
CA HIS A 114 5.62 0.22 4.54
C HIS A 114 5.91 1.11 3.34
N PHE A 115 4.93 1.23 2.45
CA PHE A 115 5.03 2.14 1.32
C PHE A 115 4.64 3.56 1.72
N VAL A 116 5.51 4.53 1.48
CA VAL A 116 5.25 5.95 1.76
C VAL A 116 5.20 6.72 0.44
N GLY A 117 4.12 7.43 0.16
CA GLY A 117 3.94 8.21 -1.08
C GLY A 117 3.64 7.36 -2.31
N PHE A 118 2.98 6.21 -2.13
CA PHE A 118 2.79 5.17 -3.16
C PHE A 118 1.74 5.53 -4.24
N GLY A 119 1.95 6.60 -5.01
CA GLY A 119 1.05 7.01 -6.09
C GLY A 119 1.21 6.17 -7.37
N ASN A 120 1.85 6.73 -8.41
CA ASN A 120 1.98 6.11 -9.75
C ASN A 120 3.21 5.19 -9.88
N ARG A 121 3.31 4.16 -9.03
CA ARG A 121 4.53 3.32 -8.95
C ARG A 121 4.34 1.89 -9.46
N LEU A 122 3.12 1.44 -9.71
CA LEU A 122 2.84 0.16 -10.35
C LEU A 122 2.57 0.37 -11.85
N ALA A 123 3.27 -0.36 -12.73
CA ALA A 123 3.04 -0.30 -14.18
C ALA A 123 1.67 -0.89 -14.54
N SER A 124 0.91 -0.28 -15.44
CA SER A 124 -0.35 -0.86 -15.94
C SER A 124 -0.14 -2.13 -16.79
N ASP A 125 1.06 -2.31 -17.36
CA ASP A 125 1.43 -3.39 -18.28
C ASP A 125 2.88 -3.88 -18.03
N PRO A 126 3.20 -5.19 -18.04
CA PRO A 126 2.30 -6.35 -18.07
C PRO A 126 1.94 -6.78 -16.65
N ILE A 127 0.81 -6.29 -16.13
CA ILE A 127 0.13 -6.93 -15.00
C ILE A 127 -0.74 -8.06 -15.57
N PRO A 128 -0.67 -9.30 -15.05
CA PRO A 128 -1.59 -10.35 -15.46
C PRO A 128 -3.04 -9.91 -15.28
N PHE A 129 -3.91 -10.18 -16.26
CA PHE A 129 -5.33 -9.76 -16.26
C PHE A 129 -6.06 -10.11 -14.96
N LYS A 130 -5.72 -11.24 -14.34
CA LYS A 130 -6.29 -11.70 -13.05
C LYS A 130 -5.97 -10.78 -11.85
N VAL A 131 -5.05 -9.84 -12.00
CA VAL A 131 -4.63 -8.87 -10.97
C VAL A 131 -5.10 -7.45 -11.29
N GLN A 132 -5.46 -7.18 -12.55
CA GLN A 132 -6.09 -5.93 -12.96
C GLN A 132 -7.56 -5.98 -12.48
N MET A 133 -7.96 -5.01 -11.65
CA MET A 133 -9.34 -4.81 -11.17
C MET A 133 -9.95 -3.60 -11.83
#